data_AF-A0A7N2LVN4-F1
#
_entry.id   AF-A0A7N2LVN4-F1
#
_cell.length_a   1.000
_cell.length_b   1.000
_cell.length_c   1.000
_cell.angle_alpha   90.00
_cell.angle_beta   90.00
_cell.angle_gamma   90.00
#
_symmetry.space_group_name_H-M   'P 1'
#
loop_
_entity.id
_entity.type
_entity.pdbx_description
1 polymer ?
#
loop_
_entity_poly.entity_id
_entity_poly.type
_entity_poly.pdbx_seq_one_letter_code
_entity_poly.pdbx_strand_id
1 'polypeptide(L)'
;MGHLGRDAPTTLALCSHIIHSIIHLGEDNIYVYETDGRSVSLHINVPRFPFVYADSGSLNGLAKGTKGILGLGRTQIALPMQPANAFELKRKFALCVPSSTQSGLGDIFIGGGPYYMLPYTKNGSKLLITTPLIIDPVSTTPVYSEGDPSE
;
A
#
# COMPACT_ATOMS: atom_id res chain seq x y z
N MET A 1 43.57 12.83 -40.37
CA MET A 1 43.53 12.65 -38.90
C MET A 1 42.69 13.78 -38.34
N GLY A 2 41.43 13.59 -37.95
CA GLY A 2 40.99 12.98 -36.68
C GLY A 2 41.21 14.00 -35.54
N HIS A 3 40.28 14.40 -34.68
CA HIS A 3 38.89 14.07 -34.44
C HIS A 3 38.26 15.28 -33.71
N LEU A 4 36.94 15.45 -33.85
CA LEU A 4 36.10 16.41 -33.15
C LEU A 4 35.93 15.97 -31.68
N GLY A 5 35.88 16.91 -30.74
CA GLY A 5 35.55 16.59 -29.34
C GLY A 5 35.46 17.81 -28.45
N ARG A 6 34.30 18.48 -28.50
CA ARG A 6 33.79 19.38 -27.46
C ARG A 6 33.55 18.53 -26.20
N ASP A 7 33.95 19.01 -25.02
CA ASP A 7 33.11 19.09 -23.81
C ASP A 7 33.94 19.47 -22.58
N ALA A 8 33.55 20.58 -21.98
CA ALA A 8 33.83 20.97 -20.60
C ALA A 8 32.47 21.38 -20.00
N PRO A 9 32.37 21.65 -18.69
CA PRO A 9 33.00 21.05 -17.51
C PRO A 9 31.89 20.29 -16.73
N THR A 10 32.06 19.67 -15.57
CA THR A 10 32.20 20.33 -14.26
C THR A 10 32.11 19.21 -13.24
N THR A 11 33.22 18.90 -12.57
CA THR A 11 33.16 18.13 -11.33
C THR A 11 32.66 19.06 -10.24
N LEU A 12 31.48 18.80 -9.70
CA LEU A 12 31.04 19.33 -8.41
C LEU A 12 30.77 18.15 -7.49
N ALA A 13 31.77 17.87 -6.64
CA ALA A 13 31.56 17.09 -5.44
C ALA A 13 31.03 18.04 -4.35
N LEU A 14 29.87 17.71 -3.79
CA LEU A 14 29.42 18.25 -2.51
C LEU A 14 29.26 17.08 -1.55
N CYS A 15 30.27 16.92 -0.69
CA CYS A 15 30.16 16.14 0.53
C CYS A 15 29.22 16.92 1.46
N SER A 16 28.06 16.36 1.73
CA SER A 16 27.19 16.79 2.82
C SER A 16 26.84 15.53 3.63
N HIS A 17 27.28 15.48 4.87
CA HIS A 17 26.71 14.58 5.87
C HIS A 17 25.23 14.93 6.06
N ILE A 18 24.36 14.27 5.30
CA ILE A 18 22.94 14.10 5.59
C ILE A 18 22.67 12.65 5.20
N ILE A 19 22.10 11.85 6.09
CA ILE A 19 21.60 10.51 5.78
C ILE A 19 20.47 10.69 4.77
N HIS A 20 20.80 10.77 3.49
CA HIS A 20 19.86 10.78 2.39
C HIS A 20 19.41 9.33 2.16
N SER A 21 18.47 8.86 2.98
CA SER A 21 17.48 7.95 2.43
C SER A 21 16.66 8.80 1.47
N ILE A 22 17.07 8.87 0.20
CA ILE A 22 16.26 9.53 -0.82
C ILE A 22 15.02 8.65 -1.00
N ILE A 23 13.94 9.04 -0.34
CA ILE A 23 12.60 8.50 -0.57
C ILE A 23 12.18 9.00 -1.94
N HIS A 24 12.27 8.14 -2.95
CA HIS A 24 11.75 8.43 -4.28
C HIS A 24 10.29 7.99 -4.36
N LEU A 25 9.41 8.93 -4.72
CA LEU A 25 8.03 8.63 -5.07
C LEU A 25 7.97 8.12 -6.51
N GLY A 26 7.29 7.01 -6.71
CA GLY A 26 6.96 6.43 -8.01
C GLY A 26 5.45 6.27 -8.17
N GLU A 27 5.02 6.08 -9.40
CA GLU A 27 3.66 5.68 -9.76
C GLU A 27 3.75 4.50 -10.73
N ASP A 28 2.91 3.49 -10.53
CA ASP A 28 2.76 2.38 -11.49
C ASP A 28 1.31 1.88 -11.47
N ASN A 29 0.98 0.99 -12.38
CA ASN A 29 -0.30 0.32 -12.42
C ASN A 29 -0.32 -0.84 -11.40
N ILE A 30 -1.36 -0.89 -10.57
CA ILE A 30 -1.67 -2.11 -9.84
C ILE A 30 -2.91 -2.75 -10.43
N TYR A 31 -2.99 -4.06 -10.34
CA TYR A 31 -4.18 -4.79 -10.76
C TYR A 31 -4.86 -5.42 -9.56
N VAL A 32 -6.18 -5.29 -9.52
CA VAL A 32 -7.05 -5.81 -8.47
C VAL A 32 -8.16 -6.63 -9.10
N TYR A 33 -8.79 -7.49 -8.31
CA TYR A 33 -9.94 -8.25 -8.78
C TYR A 33 -11.24 -7.62 -8.29
N GLU A 34 -12.19 -7.45 -9.21
CA GLU A 34 -13.58 -7.18 -8.86
C GLU A 34 -14.20 -8.40 -8.21
N THR A 35 -15.06 -8.18 -7.22
CA THR A 35 -15.78 -9.26 -6.55
C THR A 35 -17.17 -8.83 -6.10
N ASP A 36 -18.13 -9.77 -6.17
CA ASP A 36 -19.44 -9.67 -5.54
C ASP A 36 -19.41 -10.09 -4.05
N GLY A 37 -18.20 -10.33 -3.52
CA GLY A 37 -17.93 -10.86 -2.18
C GLY A 37 -17.87 -12.37 -2.12
N ARG A 38 -18.28 -13.11 -3.17
CA ARG A 38 -18.30 -14.58 -3.21
C ARG A 38 -17.31 -15.13 -4.23
N SER A 39 -17.15 -14.45 -5.35
CA SER A 39 -16.26 -14.84 -6.44
C SER A 39 -15.57 -13.62 -7.01
N VAL A 40 -14.37 -13.83 -7.56
CA VAL A 40 -13.66 -12.82 -8.34
C VAL A 40 -14.15 -12.86 -9.78
N SER A 41 -14.34 -11.70 -10.41
CA SER A 41 -14.89 -11.58 -11.76
C SER A 41 -13.88 -11.00 -12.74
N LEU A 42 -13.58 -9.70 -12.62
CA LEU A 42 -12.74 -8.97 -13.57
C LEU A 42 -11.40 -8.58 -12.95
N HIS A 43 -10.33 -8.65 -13.74
CA HIS A 43 -9.03 -8.12 -13.38
C HIS A 43 -8.94 -6.66 -13.85
N ILE A 44 -9.02 -5.74 -12.90
CA ILE A 44 -9.16 -4.30 -13.16
C ILE A 44 -7.83 -3.60 -12.86
N ASN A 45 -7.44 -2.69 -13.75
CA ASN A 45 -6.30 -1.82 -13.57
C ASN A 45 -6.66 -0.60 -12.69
N VAL A 46 -5.85 -0.31 -11.69
CA VAL A 46 -5.84 0.96 -10.95
C VAL A 46 -4.60 1.72 -11.41
N PRO A 47 -4.74 2.68 -12.34
CA PRO A 47 -3.61 3.39 -12.88
C PRO A 47 -3.03 4.37 -11.86
N ARG A 48 -1.73 4.67 -12.01
CA ARG A 48 -1.03 5.71 -11.23
C ARG A 48 -1.07 5.48 -9.70
N PHE A 49 -0.97 4.23 -9.27
CA PHE A 49 -0.86 3.89 -7.86
C PHE A 49 0.47 4.42 -7.31
N PRO A 50 0.45 5.35 -6.33
CA PRO A 50 1.65 5.92 -5.77
C PRO A 50 2.34 4.93 -4.84
N PHE A 51 3.66 4.81 -4.93
CA PHE A 51 4.48 4.01 -4.04
C PHE A 51 5.83 4.65 -3.81
N VAL A 52 6.53 4.20 -2.77
CA VAL A 52 7.84 4.72 -2.40
C VAL A 52 8.90 3.65 -2.62
N TYR A 53 10.02 4.04 -3.22
CA TYR A 53 11.20 3.20 -3.27
C TYR A 53 11.90 3.19 -1.91
N ALA A 54 12.22 2.00 -1.43
CA ALA A 54 12.99 1.78 -0.22
C ALA A 54 14.32 1.10 -0.56
N ASP A 55 15.36 1.39 0.21
CA ASP A 55 16.65 0.70 0.08
C ASP A 55 16.48 -0.80 0.39
N SER A 56 17.31 -1.64 -0.24
CA SER A 56 17.33 -3.09 -0.02
C SER A 56 17.45 -3.51 1.46
N GLY A 57 18.14 -2.72 2.29
CA GLY A 57 18.25 -2.95 3.73
C GLY A 57 16.91 -2.85 4.48
N SER A 58 15.91 -2.17 3.90
CA SER A 58 14.56 -2.04 4.46
C SER A 58 13.76 -3.35 4.41
N LEU A 59 14.22 -4.34 3.64
CA LEU A 59 13.60 -5.66 3.56
C LEU A 59 14.12 -6.62 4.64
N ASN A 60 15.15 -6.23 5.40
CA ASN A 60 15.68 -7.05 6.48
C ASN A 60 14.61 -7.30 7.55
N GLY A 61 14.44 -8.56 7.94
CA GLY A 61 13.43 -8.98 8.91
C GLY A 61 12.05 -9.28 8.30
N LEU A 62 11.81 -8.98 7.02
CA LEU A 62 10.58 -9.38 6.33
C LEU A 62 10.65 -10.84 5.86
N ALA A 63 9.47 -11.41 5.54
CA ALA A 63 9.37 -12.77 5.03
C ALA A 63 10.21 -12.96 3.75
N LYS A 64 10.86 -14.12 3.62
CA LYS A 64 11.71 -14.43 2.47
C LYS A 64 10.94 -14.25 1.15
N GLY A 65 11.54 -13.53 0.20
CA GLY A 65 10.97 -13.26 -1.12
C GLY A 65 10.15 -11.98 -1.21
N THR A 66 9.84 -11.33 -0.08
CA THR A 66 9.16 -10.03 -0.04
C THR A 66 9.96 -8.96 -0.78
N LYS A 67 9.25 -8.08 -1.50
CA LYS A 67 9.83 -6.96 -2.27
C LYS A 67 9.47 -5.58 -1.74
N GLY A 68 8.63 -5.51 -0.71
CA GLY A 68 8.17 -4.26 -0.12
C GLY A 68 7.07 -4.49 0.91
N ILE A 69 6.46 -3.40 1.35
CA ILE A 69 5.37 -3.38 2.33
C ILE A 69 4.15 -2.73 1.69
N LEU A 70 2.97 -3.30 1.94
CA LEU A 70 1.71 -2.73 1.48
C LEU A 70 0.99 -2.06 2.65
N GLY A 71 0.92 -0.74 2.63
CA GLY A 71 0.30 0.05 3.70
C GLY A 71 -1.24 0.00 3.66
N LEU A 72 -1.84 -0.27 4.82
CA LEU A 72 -3.30 -0.27 5.03
C LEU A 72 -3.78 0.85 5.98
N GLY A 73 -2.91 1.83 6.27
CA GLY A 73 -3.23 2.98 7.11
C GLY A 73 -4.24 3.93 6.46
N ARG A 74 -4.62 5.02 7.15
CA ARG A 74 -5.64 5.96 6.69
C ARG A 74 -5.04 7.14 5.92
N THR A 75 -4.03 6.86 5.11
CA THR A 75 -3.38 7.84 4.24
C THR A 75 -4.01 7.83 2.85
N GLN A 76 -3.97 8.95 2.12
CA GLN A 76 -4.50 8.99 0.74
C GLN A 76 -3.77 8.02 -0.20
N ILE A 77 -2.51 7.69 0.08
CA ILE A 77 -1.69 6.79 -0.74
C ILE A 77 -1.77 5.31 -0.32
N ALA A 78 -2.47 4.99 0.77
CA ALA A 78 -2.62 3.63 1.24
C ALA A 78 -3.46 2.78 0.26
N LEU A 79 -3.19 1.47 0.24
CA LEU A 79 -3.88 0.54 -0.67
C LEU A 79 -5.40 0.65 -0.60
N PRO A 80 -6.08 0.69 0.57
CA PRO A 80 -7.54 0.74 0.58
C PRO A 80 -8.11 2.04 0.00
N MET A 81 -7.35 3.13 -0.01
CA MET A 81 -7.80 4.44 -0.44
C MET A 81 -7.72 4.60 -1.97
N GLN A 82 -6.71 4.01 -2.60
CA GLN A 82 -6.45 4.17 -4.03
C GLN A 82 -7.58 3.57 -4.91
N PRO A 83 -7.94 2.27 -4.84
CA PRO A 83 -9.07 1.71 -5.57
C PRO A 83 -10.41 2.28 -5.09
N ALA A 84 -10.55 2.61 -3.81
CA ALA A 84 -11.79 3.19 -3.31
C ALA A 84 -12.09 4.55 -3.93
N ASN A 85 -11.08 5.42 -4.09
CA ASN A 85 -11.25 6.68 -4.79
C ASN A 85 -11.40 6.47 -6.31
N ALA A 86 -10.63 5.55 -6.92
CA ALA A 86 -10.68 5.30 -8.36
C ALA A 86 -12.03 4.73 -8.86
N PHE A 87 -12.72 3.96 -8.02
CA PHE A 87 -13.99 3.30 -8.36
C PHE A 87 -15.16 3.77 -7.49
N GLU A 88 -15.04 4.92 -6.82
CA GLU A 88 -16.09 5.51 -5.98
C GLU A 88 -16.66 4.56 -4.90
N LEU A 89 -15.80 3.69 -4.37
CA LEU A 89 -16.18 2.74 -3.34
C LEU A 89 -16.11 3.37 -1.94
N LYS A 90 -16.72 2.72 -0.96
CA LYS A 90 -16.54 3.13 0.44
C LYS A 90 -15.09 2.92 0.85
N ARG A 91 -14.50 3.92 1.51
CA ARG A 91 -13.14 3.89 2.09
C ARG A 91 -13.07 2.98 3.31
N LYS A 92 -13.19 1.68 3.07
CA LYS A 92 -13.18 0.63 4.07
C LYS A 92 -12.62 -0.65 3.46
N PHE A 93 -11.99 -1.46 4.29
CA PHE A 93 -11.52 -2.78 3.90
C PHE A 93 -11.86 -3.82 4.96
N ALA A 94 -11.84 -5.09 4.56
CA ALA A 94 -11.92 -6.24 5.46
C ALA A 94 -10.77 -7.19 5.15
N LEU A 95 -10.21 -7.79 6.20
CA LEU A 95 -9.08 -8.71 6.09
C LEU A 95 -9.47 -10.09 6.66
N CYS A 96 -9.11 -11.12 5.91
CA CYS A 96 -9.15 -12.50 6.35
C CYS A 96 -7.75 -13.08 6.32
N VAL A 97 -7.10 -13.16 7.48
CA VAL A 97 -5.77 -13.76 7.57
C VAL A 97 -5.92 -15.26 7.83
N PRO A 98 -5.31 -16.13 7.01
CA PRO A 98 -5.36 -17.57 7.25
C PRO A 98 -4.57 -17.90 8.51
N SER A 99 -5.06 -18.85 9.31
CA SER A 99 -4.40 -19.26 10.55
C SER A 99 -3.05 -19.97 10.35
N SER A 100 -2.81 -20.48 9.14
CA SER A 100 -1.56 -21.12 8.76
C SER A 100 -1.36 -21.07 7.25
N THR A 101 -0.13 -21.33 6.79
CA THR A 101 0.18 -21.48 5.36
C THR A 101 -0.46 -22.71 4.72
N GLN A 102 -0.88 -23.69 5.52
CA GLN A 102 -1.56 -24.91 5.05
C GLN A 102 -3.06 -24.70 4.85
N SER A 103 -3.63 -23.66 5.48
CA SER A 103 -5.06 -23.32 5.41
C SER A 103 -5.45 -22.63 4.10
N GLY A 104 -4.50 -22.40 3.19
CA GLY A 104 -4.72 -21.73 1.91
C GLY A 104 -4.41 -20.23 1.96
N LEU A 105 -4.99 -19.48 1.02
CA LEU A 105 -4.84 -18.04 0.92
C LEU A 105 -5.90 -17.32 1.74
N GLY A 106 -5.53 -16.13 2.24
CA GLY A 106 -6.47 -15.17 2.81
C GLY A 106 -7.02 -14.23 1.75
N ASP A 107 -7.95 -13.38 2.19
CA ASP A 107 -8.60 -12.39 1.34
C ASP A 107 -8.48 -10.99 1.94
N ILE A 108 -8.36 -9.99 1.07
CA ILE A 108 -8.56 -8.58 1.38
C ILE A 108 -9.66 -8.03 0.47
N PHE A 109 -10.70 -7.46 1.08
CA PHE A 109 -11.79 -6.83 0.36
C PHE A 109 -11.72 -5.32 0.53
N ILE A 110 -11.77 -4.56 -0.56
CA ILE A 110 -11.79 -3.09 -0.57
C ILE A 110 -13.16 -2.63 -1.06
N GLY A 111 -13.69 -1.55 -0.49
CA GLY A 111 -14.98 -0.99 -0.91
C GLY A 111 -16.16 -1.49 -0.10
N GLY A 112 -16.04 -2.66 0.54
CA GLY A 112 -16.98 -3.15 1.52
C GLY A 112 -17.61 -4.50 1.30
N GLY A 113 -18.55 -4.83 2.19
CA GLY A 113 -19.32 -6.06 2.10
C GLY A 113 -20.42 -5.98 1.04
N PRO A 114 -20.98 -7.14 0.67
CA PRO A 114 -20.93 -8.41 1.40
C PRO A 114 -19.59 -9.17 1.26
N TYR A 115 -19.31 -10.07 2.21
CA TYR A 115 -18.15 -10.98 2.16
C TYR A 115 -18.63 -12.41 2.43
N TYR A 116 -18.35 -13.36 1.54
CA TYR A 116 -18.75 -14.76 1.66
C TYR A 116 -17.49 -15.62 1.71
N MET A 117 -17.30 -16.35 2.81
CA MET A 117 -16.00 -16.92 3.16
C MET A 117 -16.19 -18.36 3.60
N LEU A 118 -15.75 -19.32 2.79
CA LEU A 118 -15.95 -20.74 3.11
C LEU A 118 -15.23 -21.13 4.42
N PRO A 119 -15.82 -22.00 5.25
CA PRO A 119 -17.06 -22.75 5.01
C PRO A 119 -18.35 -21.97 5.34
N TYR A 120 -18.25 -20.71 5.79
CA TYR A 120 -19.39 -19.86 6.12
C TYR A 120 -20.06 -19.27 4.86
N THR A 121 -21.24 -19.77 4.52
CA THR A 121 -21.94 -19.44 3.27
C THR A 121 -22.83 -18.19 3.34
N LYS A 122 -22.98 -17.57 4.51
CA LYS A 122 -23.77 -16.34 4.68
C LYS A 122 -22.85 -15.12 4.59
N ASN A 123 -23.46 -13.94 4.45
CA ASN A 123 -22.70 -12.68 4.39
C ASN A 123 -22.03 -12.39 5.75
N GLY A 124 -20.71 -12.53 5.80
CA GLY A 124 -19.85 -12.25 6.96
C GLY A 124 -19.89 -10.80 7.42
N SER A 125 -20.26 -9.84 6.55
CA SER A 125 -20.41 -8.44 6.95
C SER A 125 -21.51 -8.24 8.01
N LYS A 126 -22.43 -9.20 8.17
CA LYS A 126 -23.50 -9.18 9.19
C LYS A 126 -23.07 -9.75 10.55
N LEU A 127 -21.89 -10.39 10.61
CA LEU A 127 -21.34 -10.94 11.85
C LEU A 127 -20.44 -9.95 12.60
N LEU A 128 -20.15 -8.81 11.99
CA LEU A 128 -19.22 -7.83 12.55
C LEU A 128 -19.78 -7.23 13.83
N ILE A 129 -19.06 -7.41 14.93
CA ILE A 129 -19.21 -6.62 16.14
C ILE A 129 -18.27 -5.43 16.01
N THR A 130 -18.81 -4.22 16.15
CA THR A 130 -18.10 -2.99 15.83
C THR A 130 -17.71 -2.21 17.08
N THR A 131 -16.54 -1.58 17.02
CA THR A 131 -16.08 -0.58 18.00
C THR A 131 -15.66 0.68 17.24
N PRO A 132 -15.75 1.89 17.84
CA PRO A 132 -15.23 3.09 17.20
C PRO A 132 -13.74 2.96 16.87
N LEU A 133 -13.37 3.42 15.67
CA LEU A 133 -11.96 3.58 15.30
C LEU A 133 -11.44 4.87 15.92
N ILE A 134 -10.59 4.75 16.94
CA ILE A 134 -9.99 5.89 17.63
C ILE A 134 -8.89 6.50 16.75
N ILE A 135 -8.86 7.83 16.69
CA ILE A 135 -7.78 8.60 16.07
C ILE A 135 -6.91 9.08 17.22
N ASP A 136 -5.65 8.65 17.24
CA ASP A 136 -4.69 9.23 18.17
C ASP A 136 -4.44 10.69 17.76
N PRO A 137 -4.65 11.68 18.64
CA PRO A 137 -4.41 13.08 18.31
C PRO A 137 -2.94 13.42 18.06
N VAL A 138 -2.01 12.52 18.37
CA VAL A 138 -0.58 12.69 18.14
C VAL A 138 -0.12 11.75 17.03
N SER A 139 0.43 12.29 15.95
CA SER A 139 1.04 11.49 14.90
C SER A 139 2.35 10.85 15.34
N THR A 140 2.56 9.59 14.95
CA THR A 140 3.81 8.84 15.13
C THR A 140 4.56 8.63 13.82
N THR A 141 4.12 9.25 12.71
CA THR A 141 4.78 9.14 11.41
C THR A 141 6.17 9.81 11.45
N PRO A 142 7.14 9.39 10.64
CA PRO A 142 8.48 10.01 10.61
C PRO A 142 8.44 11.48 10.17
N VAL A 143 7.39 11.86 9.43
CA VAL A 143 7.11 13.22 8.97
C VAL A 143 5.69 13.55 9.42
N TYR A 144 5.57 14.50 10.35
CA TYR A 144 4.31 15.05 10.84
C TYR A 144 4.52 16.52 11.20
N SER A 145 3.44 17.29 11.18
CA SER A 145 3.40 18.62 11.79
C SER A 145 2.90 18.49 13.22
N GLU A 146 3.40 19.35 14.12
CA GLU A 146 2.92 19.40 15.50
C GLU A 146 1.39 19.61 15.53
N GLY A 147 0.66 18.67 16.14
CA GLY A 147 -0.80 18.66 16.20
C GLY A 147 -1.50 17.84 15.11
N ASP A 148 -0.76 17.21 14.18
CA ASP A 148 -1.35 16.30 13.20
C ASP A 148 -1.87 15.01 13.91
N PRO A 149 -3.11 14.59 13.63
CA PRO A 149 -3.61 13.31 14.12
C PRO A 149 -2.88 12.14 13.46
N SER A 150 -2.86 10.98 14.12
CA SER A 150 -2.36 9.74 13.53
C SER A 150 -3.19 9.29 12.32
N GLU A 151 -2.46 8.80 11.32
CA GLU A 151 -2.97 8.11 10.13
C GLU A 151 -3.41 6.67 10.44
#